data_AF-A0A1M5UQ59-F1
#
_entry.id   AF-A0A1M5UQ59-F1
#
_cell.length_a   1.000
_cell.length_b   1.000
_cell.length_c   1.000
_cell.angle_alpha   90.00
_cell.angle_beta   90.00
_cell.angle_gamma   90.00
#
_symmetry.space_group_name_H-M   'P 1'
#
loop_
_entity.id
_entity.type
_entity.pdbx_description
1 polymer ?
#
loop_
_entity_poly.entity_id
_entity_poly.type
_entity_poly.pdbx_seq_one_letter_code
_entity_poly.pdbx_strand_id
1 'polypeptide(L)'
;MKKIMFSLVVILIYAVSAHALLLTPNDWDDLLYDDLIGNDAGQAAIDVILAGEGITDLAYKQNVGGAEEGPWASYYTTDFFNSPTDPAEATIAWDGGMNLSGGYLLVKDGNQTPAWYLFDLGTRGWNGRETIYLEDFWPQQGAISHVSFYNSEPAAPVPEPTTMLLLGTGIASLAAIGRRWRK
;
A
#
# COMPACT_ATOMS: atom_id res chain seq x y z
N MET A 1 -38.19 5.00 -49.22
CA MET A 1 -36.85 5.51 -48.84
C MET A 1 -36.77 5.53 -47.31
N LYS A 2 -36.19 4.50 -46.67
CA LYS A 2 -36.02 4.46 -45.21
C LYS A 2 -34.62 4.97 -44.87
N LYS A 3 -34.55 6.05 -44.09
CA LYS A 3 -33.29 6.68 -43.68
C LYS A 3 -32.61 5.79 -42.64
N ILE A 4 -31.37 5.39 -42.93
CA ILE A 4 -30.49 4.66 -42.03
C ILE A 4 -30.01 5.66 -40.97
N MET A 5 -30.27 5.39 -39.70
CA MET A 5 -29.75 6.19 -38.58
C MET A 5 -28.57 5.43 -37.98
N PHE A 6 -27.36 5.89 -38.31
CA PHE A 6 -26.11 5.38 -37.73
C PHE A 6 -25.93 6.04 -36.37
N SER A 7 -26.06 5.27 -35.28
CA SER A 7 -25.77 5.74 -33.93
C SER A 7 -24.28 5.55 -33.65
N LEU A 8 -23.53 6.65 -33.56
CA LEU A 8 -22.11 6.66 -33.26
C LEU A 8 -21.95 6.63 -31.74
N VAL A 9 -21.61 5.47 -31.16
CA VAL A 9 -21.17 5.37 -29.77
C VAL A 9 -19.68 5.67 -29.74
N VAL A 10 -19.30 6.84 -29.19
CA VAL A 10 -17.92 7.17 -28.89
C VAL A 10 -17.59 6.54 -27.54
N ILE A 11 -16.83 5.45 -27.54
CA ILE A 11 -16.25 4.88 -26.32
C ILE A 11 -15.00 5.72 -26.01
N LEU A 12 -15.11 6.57 -24.99
CA LEU A 12 -13.97 7.30 -24.45
C LEU A 12 -13.18 6.32 -23.55
N ILE A 13 -12.13 5.72 -24.10
CA ILE A 13 -11.19 4.91 -23.32
C ILE A 13 -10.32 5.90 -22.55
N TYR A 14 -10.55 6.04 -21.25
CA TYR A 14 -9.60 6.72 -20.37
C TYR A 14 -8.33 5.86 -20.33
N ALA A 15 -7.28 6.30 -21.00
CA ALA A 15 -5.95 5.77 -20.77
C ALA A 15 -5.56 6.17 -19.34
N VAL A 16 -5.54 5.20 -18.43
CA VAL A 16 -4.86 5.36 -17.15
C VAL A 16 -3.38 5.40 -17.51
N SER A 17 -2.74 6.56 -17.36
CA SER A 17 -1.28 6.60 -17.47
C SER A 17 -0.72 5.74 -16.35
N ALA A 18 -0.01 4.67 -16.71
CA ALA A 18 0.77 3.89 -15.77
C ALA A 18 1.99 4.73 -15.38
N HIS A 19 1.81 5.63 -14.42
CA HIS A 19 2.94 6.21 -13.73
C HIS A 19 3.46 5.15 -12.76
N ALA A 20 4.77 4.96 -12.75
CA ALA A 20 5.45 4.16 -11.74
C ALA A 20 6.31 5.10 -10.90
N LEU A 21 6.42 4.79 -9.63
CA LEU A 21 7.30 5.50 -8.71
C LEU A 21 8.62 4.74 -8.63
N LEU A 22 9.71 5.38 -9.05
CA LEU A 22 11.05 4.85 -8.86
C LEU A 22 11.58 5.40 -7.54
N LEU A 23 12.10 4.52 -6.69
CA LEU A 23 12.79 4.88 -5.45
C LEU A 23 14.20 4.31 -5.45
N THR A 24 15.16 5.15 -5.11
CA THR A 24 16.58 4.79 -5.00
C THR A 24 17.18 5.30 -3.70
N PRO A 25 18.30 4.72 -3.24
CA PRO A 25 19.08 5.28 -2.14
C PRO A 25 19.66 6.66 -2.37
N ASN A 26 19.46 7.31 -3.52
CA ASN A 26 19.93 8.68 -3.77
C ASN A 26 18.81 9.72 -3.67
N ASP A 27 17.57 9.31 -3.44
CA ASP A 27 16.41 10.21 -3.41
C ASP A 27 16.35 11.09 -2.15
N TRP A 28 17.18 10.82 -1.14
CA TRP A 28 17.23 11.55 0.14
C TRP A 28 17.86 12.95 0.07
N ASP A 29 18.53 13.31 -1.05
CA ASP A 29 19.12 14.65 -1.23
C ASP A 29 18.13 15.65 -1.85
N ASP A 30 16.87 15.24 -2.07
CA ASP A 30 15.84 16.14 -2.55
C ASP A 30 15.18 16.88 -1.38
N LEU A 31 15.40 18.20 -1.31
CA LEU A 31 14.82 19.10 -0.29
C LEU A 31 13.27 19.14 -0.30
N LEU A 32 12.63 18.43 -1.24
CA LEU A 32 11.18 18.34 -1.40
C LEU A 32 10.55 17.17 -0.62
N TYR A 33 11.34 16.19 -0.16
CA TYR A 33 10.82 14.96 0.47
C TYR A 33 11.34 14.79 1.89
N ASP A 34 10.49 14.25 2.77
CA ASP A 34 10.81 14.01 4.19
C ASP A 34 11.31 12.59 4.41
N ASP A 35 12.39 12.24 3.71
CA ASP A 35 12.99 10.91 3.79
C ASP A 35 13.97 10.80 4.94
N LEU A 36 14.01 9.60 5.52
CA LEU A 36 14.89 9.29 6.64
C LEU A 36 15.75 8.07 6.34
N ILE A 37 16.97 8.09 6.89
CA ILE A 37 17.89 6.95 6.86
C ILE A 37 18.40 6.68 8.26
N GLY A 38 18.77 5.43 8.55
CA GLY A 38 19.34 5.10 9.85
C GLY A 38 20.21 3.87 9.84
N ASN A 39 21.07 3.78 10.85
CA ASN A 39 22.10 2.74 10.98
C ASN A 39 21.73 1.65 11.99
N ASP A 40 20.70 1.87 12.80
CA ASP A 40 20.23 0.89 13.78
C ASP A 40 19.16 0.00 13.15
N ALA A 41 19.49 -1.27 12.94
CA ALA A 41 18.59 -2.28 12.41
C ALA A 41 17.61 -2.84 13.46
N GLY A 42 17.69 -2.45 14.72
CA GLY A 42 16.76 -2.87 15.76
C GLY A 42 15.36 -2.31 15.51
N GLN A 43 14.34 -3.18 15.55
CA GLN A 43 12.95 -2.73 15.34
C GLN A 43 12.56 -1.64 16.36
N ALA A 44 12.98 -1.76 17.61
CA ALA A 44 12.70 -0.75 18.64
C ALA A 44 13.27 0.63 18.31
N ALA A 45 14.43 0.72 17.65
CA ALA A 45 15.01 1.99 17.24
C ALA A 45 14.23 2.60 16.05
N ILE A 46 13.85 1.74 15.09
CA ILE A 46 13.01 2.14 13.95
C ILE A 46 11.64 2.61 14.44
N ASP A 47 11.02 1.92 15.40
CA ASP A 47 9.71 2.28 15.96
C ASP A 47 9.74 3.67 16.62
N VAL A 48 10.86 4.08 17.22
CA VAL A 48 11.02 5.45 17.75
C VAL A 48 11.01 6.49 16.62
N ILE A 49 11.66 6.21 15.50
CA ILE A 49 11.65 7.08 14.32
C ILE A 49 10.24 7.14 13.73
N LEU A 50 9.60 5.99 13.52
CA LEU A 50 8.24 5.91 13.01
C LEU A 50 7.26 6.70 13.90
N ALA A 51 7.37 6.55 15.22
CA ALA A 51 6.54 7.32 16.16
C ALA A 51 6.82 8.83 16.10
N GLY A 52 8.06 9.25 15.83
CA GLY A 52 8.43 10.65 15.59
C GLY A 52 7.70 11.25 14.39
N GLU A 53 7.50 10.44 13.34
CA GLU A 53 6.74 10.77 12.13
C GLU A 53 5.21 10.60 12.29
N GLY A 54 4.74 10.26 13.49
CA GLY A 54 3.31 9.97 13.74
C GLY A 54 2.82 8.67 13.10
N ILE A 55 3.73 7.81 12.64
CA ILE A 55 3.44 6.52 12.02
C ILE A 55 3.23 5.48 13.12
N THR A 56 2.10 4.76 13.06
CA THR A 56 1.73 3.82 14.13
C THR A 56 1.35 2.43 13.66
N ASP A 57 0.91 2.27 12.41
CA ASP A 57 0.36 1.00 11.93
C ASP A 57 1.16 0.41 10.77
N LEU A 58 1.60 -0.85 10.93
CA LEU A 58 2.13 -1.66 9.85
C LEU A 58 0.98 -2.12 8.94
N ALA A 59 1.02 -1.71 7.67
CA ALA A 59 0.00 -2.05 6.68
C ALA A 59 0.35 -3.32 5.90
N TYR A 60 1.60 -3.41 5.45
CA TYR A 60 2.10 -4.49 4.60
C TYR A 60 3.57 -4.72 4.92
N LYS A 61 4.00 -5.97 4.89
CA LYS A 61 5.40 -6.33 4.99
C LYS A 61 5.68 -7.54 4.13
N GLN A 62 6.83 -7.54 3.48
CA GLN A 62 7.30 -8.73 2.78
C GLN A 62 8.79 -8.93 3.01
N ASN A 63 9.13 -10.11 3.54
CA ASN A 63 10.52 -10.51 3.74
C ASN A 63 11.01 -11.28 2.51
N VAL A 64 12.29 -11.15 2.16
CA VAL A 64 12.88 -11.96 1.09
C VAL A 64 12.78 -13.44 1.41
N GLY A 65 12.17 -14.21 0.50
CA GLY A 65 11.91 -15.64 0.70
C GLY A 65 10.84 -15.96 1.76
N GLY A 66 10.16 -14.95 2.29
CA GLY A 66 9.07 -15.07 3.25
C GLY A 66 7.69 -14.96 2.62
N ALA A 67 6.67 -15.06 3.48
CA ALA A 67 5.30 -14.77 3.12
C ALA A 67 4.95 -13.31 3.41
N GLU A 68 4.01 -12.77 2.64
CA GLU A 68 3.51 -11.41 2.82
C GLU A 68 2.65 -11.32 4.09
N GLU A 69 2.83 -10.24 4.83
CA GLU A 69 2.26 -10.01 6.15
C GLU A 69 1.53 -8.66 6.21
N GLY A 70 0.60 -8.54 7.14
CA GLY A 70 -0.15 -7.31 7.42
C GLY A 70 -1.56 -7.28 6.82
N PRO A 71 -2.40 -6.31 7.22
CA PRO A 71 -3.79 -6.21 6.77
C PRO A 71 -3.95 -6.04 5.26
N TRP A 72 -2.89 -5.61 4.58
CA TRP A 72 -2.90 -5.30 3.14
C TRP A 72 -2.17 -6.34 2.27
N ALA A 73 -1.71 -7.45 2.85
CA ALA A 73 -0.98 -8.51 2.14
C ALA A 73 -1.72 -9.07 0.92
N SER A 74 -3.06 -9.04 0.88
CA SER A 74 -3.82 -9.53 -0.27
C SER A 74 -4.01 -8.53 -1.41
N TYR A 75 -3.55 -7.28 -1.24
CA TYR A 75 -3.77 -6.20 -2.20
C TYR A 75 -2.48 -5.75 -2.89
N TYR A 76 -1.34 -6.26 -2.44
CA TYR A 76 -0.03 -5.92 -2.97
C TYR A 76 0.82 -7.16 -3.09
N THR A 77 1.59 -7.23 -4.18
CA THR A 77 2.61 -8.26 -4.40
C THR A 77 3.98 -7.59 -4.43
N THR A 78 4.97 -8.16 -3.72
CA THR A 78 6.38 -7.76 -3.86
C THR A 78 7.24 -8.88 -4.43
N ASP A 79 7.92 -8.57 -5.53
CA ASP A 79 8.95 -9.40 -6.13
C ASP A 79 10.34 -8.80 -5.88
N PHE A 80 11.28 -9.61 -5.40
CA PHE A 80 12.68 -9.20 -5.22
C PHE A 80 13.57 -9.73 -6.34
N PHE A 81 14.39 -8.85 -6.90
CA PHE A 81 15.30 -9.16 -8.01
C PHE A 81 16.74 -9.20 -7.51
N ASN A 82 17.64 -9.81 -8.29
CA ASN A 82 19.01 -10.13 -7.86
C ASN A 82 19.10 -11.10 -6.65
N SER A 83 18.01 -11.82 -6.40
CA SER A 83 17.92 -12.95 -5.48
C SER A 83 18.55 -14.22 -6.09
N PRO A 84 18.98 -15.22 -5.29
CA PRO A 84 18.70 -15.43 -3.87
C PRO A 84 19.74 -14.92 -2.85
N THR A 85 20.88 -14.36 -3.25
CA THR A 85 21.92 -13.96 -2.27
C THR A 85 21.91 -12.50 -1.92
N ASP A 86 21.74 -11.59 -2.90
CA ASP A 86 21.92 -10.16 -2.66
C ASP A 86 20.89 -9.31 -3.43
N PRO A 87 19.59 -9.44 -3.12
CA PRO A 87 18.58 -8.61 -3.78
C PRO A 87 18.79 -7.12 -3.52
N ALA A 88 19.19 -6.37 -4.55
CA ALA A 88 19.33 -4.92 -4.52
C ALA A 88 18.10 -4.17 -5.10
N GLU A 89 17.13 -4.94 -5.60
CA GLU A 89 15.99 -4.44 -6.36
C GLU A 89 14.70 -5.13 -5.91
N ALA A 90 13.58 -4.40 -5.98
CA ALA A 90 12.26 -4.97 -5.78
C ALA A 90 11.20 -4.24 -6.60
N THR A 91 10.11 -4.93 -6.92
CA THR A 91 8.91 -4.34 -7.51
C THR A 91 7.76 -4.59 -6.56
N ILE A 92 7.04 -3.52 -6.20
CA ILE A 92 5.81 -3.61 -5.42
C ILE A 92 4.64 -3.19 -6.31
N ALA A 93 3.73 -4.12 -6.56
CA ALA A 93 2.58 -3.94 -7.45
C ALA A 93 1.28 -4.01 -6.67
N TRP A 94 0.29 -3.21 -7.08
CA TRP A 94 -1.08 -3.30 -6.55
C TRP A 94 -1.89 -4.31 -7.36
N ASP A 95 -2.47 -5.29 -6.68
CA ASP A 95 -3.20 -6.40 -7.29
C ASP A 95 -4.70 -6.14 -7.46
N GLY A 96 -5.15 -4.93 -7.13
CA GLY A 96 -6.55 -4.56 -7.12
C GLY A 96 -7.16 -4.55 -5.72
N GLY A 97 -8.41 -4.07 -5.61
CA GLY A 97 -9.13 -4.04 -4.34
C GLY A 97 -8.93 -2.74 -3.56
N MET A 98 -8.64 -2.84 -2.27
CA MET A 98 -8.31 -1.66 -1.47
C MET A 98 -6.91 -1.17 -1.89
N ASN A 99 -6.65 0.13 -1.80
CA ASN A 99 -5.29 0.66 -1.90
C ASN A 99 -4.93 1.55 -0.69
N LEU A 100 -3.66 1.59 -0.33
CA LEU A 100 -3.10 2.60 0.56
C LEU A 100 -3.24 3.98 -0.08
N SER A 101 -3.26 5.04 0.73
CA SER A 101 -3.24 6.41 0.21
C SER A 101 -2.19 7.19 0.98
N GLY A 102 -1.05 7.45 0.34
CA GLY A 102 0.14 7.93 1.05
C GLY A 102 0.72 6.89 2.01
N GLY A 103 1.41 7.37 3.04
CA GLY A 103 2.12 6.54 4.01
C GLY A 103 3.60 6.48 3.73
N TYR A 104 4.28 5.55 4.39
CA TYR A 104 5.73 5.43 4.33
C TYR A 104 6.14 4.04 3.88
N LEU A 105 7.22 3.97 3.08
CA LEU A 105 7.87 2.72 2.70
C LEU A 105 9.22 2.62 3.41
N LEU A 106 9.38 1.58 4.23
CA LEU A 106 10.66 1.20 4.81
C LEU A 106 11.30 0.12 3.94
N VAL A 107 12.54 0.34 3.53
CA VAL A 107 13.41 -0.64 2.85
C VAL A 107 14.59 -0.94 3.76
N LYS A 108 14.85 -2.21 4.05
CA LYS A 108 15.83 -2.61 5.06
C LYS A 108 16.73 -3.73 4.61
N ASP A 109 18.00 -3.67 4.98
CA ASP A 109 19.00 -4.72 4.82
C ASP A 109 19.27 -5.42 6.17
N GLY A 110 19.60 -4.63 7.20
CA GLY A 110 19.75 -5.10 8.58
C GLY A 110 21.19 -5.28 9.08
N ASN A 111 22.21 -5.19 8.22
CA ASN A 111 23.62 -5.26 8.60
C ASN A 111 24.55 -4.29 7.82
N GLN A 112 23.98 -3.36 7.03
CA GLN A 112 24.71 -2.31 6.33
C GLN A 112 24.60 -0.93 6.99
N THR A 113 25.37 0.02 6.46
CA THR A 113 25.30 1.45 6.81
C THR A 113 25.01 2.26 5.52
N PRO A 114 23.81 2.86 5.38
CA PRO A 114 22.69 2.81 6.32
C PRO A 114 22.07 1.41 6.39
N ALA A 115 21.42 1.09 7.51
CA ALA A 115 20.75 -0.19 7.72
C ALA A 115 19.34 -0.22 7.10
N TRP A 116 18.73 0.95 6.91
CA TRP A 116 17.41 1.13 6.33
C TRP A 116 17.22 2.52 5.73
N TYR A 117 16.23 2.62 4.84
CA TYR A 117 15.72 3.83 4.22
C TYR A 117 14.20 3.91 4.46
N LEU A 118 13.69 5.07 4.82
CA LEU A 118 12.27 5.35 5.01
C LEU A 118 11.86 6.45 4.05
N PHE A 119 10.98 6.12 3.12
CA PHE A 119 10.48 7.04 2.10
C PHE A 119 9.07 7.51 2.46
N ASP A 120 8.84 8.82 2.46
CA ASP A 120 7.49 9.38 2.51
C ASP A 120 6.84 9.32 1.12
N LEU A 121 5.84 8.45 0.96
CA LEU A 121 5.13 8.26 -0.30
C LEU A 121 4.05 9.32 -0.52
N GLY A 122 3.56 9.93 0.56
CA GLY A 122 2.55 10.98 0.53
C GLY A 122 3.07 12.26 -0.11
N THR A 123 4.26 12.71 0.29
CA THR A 123 4.92 13.89 -0.32
C THR A 123 5.30 13.68 -1.79
N ARG A 124 5.47 12.42 -2.21
CA ARG A 124 5.69 12.01 -3.61
C ARG A 124 4.42 11.91 -4.44
N GLY A 125 3.25 12.09 -3.84
CA GLY A 125 1.97 11.99 -4.53
C GLY A 125 1.61 10.57 -4.95
N TRP A 126 2.19 9.55 -4.32
CA TRP A 126 1.82 8.16 -4.56
C TRP A 126 0.39 7.91 -4.10
N ASN A 127 -0.44 7.37 -4.98
CA ASN A 127 -1.85 7.14 -4.68
C ASN A 127 -2.16 5.71 -4.23
N GLY A 128 -1.13 4.88 -4.06
CA GLY A 128 -1.24 3.48 -3.64
C GLY A 128 -1.47 2.49 -4.75
N ARG A 129 -1.56 2.91 -6.02
CA ARG A 129 -1.82 2.02 -7.16
C ARG A 129 -0.69 2.02 -8.18
N GLU A 130 0.07 3.09 -8.25
CA GLU A 130 1.29 3.10 -9.06
C GLU A 130 2.24 2.00 -8.58
N THR A 131 2.82 1.25 -9.52
CA THR A 131 3.91 0.32 -9.21
C THR A 131 5.08 1.09 -8.63
N ILE A 132 5.65 0.57 -7.55
CA ILE A 132 6.91 1.08 -7.00
C ILE A 132 8.05 0.18 -7.47
N TYR A 133 9.08 0.79 -8.05
CA TYR A 133 10.35 0.15 -8.35
C TYR A 133 11.38 0.61 -7.34
N LEU A 134 12.05 -0.35 -6.72
CA LEU A 134 13.20 -0.14 -5.84
C LEU A 134 14.44 -0.53 -6.62
N GLU A 135 15.38 0.41 -6.80
CA GLU A 135 16.60 0.18 -7.57
C GLU A 135 17.85 0.62 -6.81
N ASP A 136 18.97 -0.05 -7.09
CA ASP A 136 20.31 0.27 -6.61
C ASP A 136 20.47 0.31 -5.08
N PHE A 137 19.71 -0.50 -4.32
CA PHE A 137 19.86 -0.59 -2.87
C PHE A 137 21.13 -1.35 -2.47
N TRP A 138 22.00 -0.70 -1.69
CA TRP A 138 23.28 -1.25 -1.22
C TRP A 138 24.19 -1.82 -2.33
N PRO A 139 24.54 -1.02 -3.36
CA PRO A 139 25.11 -1.52 -4.62
C PRO A 139 26.53 -2.10 -4.48
N GLN A 140 27.22 -1.84 -3.36
CA GLN A 140 28.57 -2.35 -3.09
C GLN A 140 28.55 -3.61 -2.22
N GLN A 141 27.72 -3.62 -1.18
CA GLN A 141 27.63 -4.69 -0.20
C GLN A 141 26.32 -4.55 0.56
N GLY A 142 25.53 -5.62 0.60
CA GLY A 142 24.20 -5.64 1.23
C GLY A 142 23.13 -6.16 0.29
N ALA A 143 21.94 -6.29 0.84
CA ALA A 143 20.77 -6.82 0.19
C ALA A 143 19.53 -6.35 0.95
N ILE A 144 18.47 -6.00 0.22
CA ILE A 144 17.14 -5.85 0.79
C ILE A 144 16.79 -7.16 1.52
N SER A 145 16.53 -7.11 2.83
CA SER A 145 16.01 -8.23 3.60
C SER A 145 14.48 -8.19 3.69
N HIS A 146 13.89 -7.00 3.70
CA HIS A 146 12.46 -6.81 3.60
C HIS A 146 12.08 -5.38 3.22
N VAL A 147 10.82 -5.25 2.80
CA VAL A 147 10.12 -3.98 2.63
C VAL A 147 8.90 -3.94 3.56
N SER A 148 8.48 -2.74 3.97
CA SER A 148 7.28 -2.56 4.79
C SER A 148 6.57 -1.25 4.47
N PHE A 149 5.26 -1.31 4.23
CA PHE A 149 4.42 -0.13 4.21
C PHE A 149 3.86 0.14 5.59
N TYR A 150 3.91 1.41 5.96
CA TYR A 150 3.25 1.93 7.14
C TYR A 150 2.25 3.01 6.76
N ASN A 151 1.14 3.05 7.48
CA ASN A 151 0.14 4.08 7.29
C ASN A 151 0.31 5.18 8.33
N SER A 152 0.19 6.43 7.90
CA SER A 152 0.10 7.60 8.78
C SER A 152 -1.35 7.89 9.20
N GLU A 153 -2.34 7.33 8.50
CA GLU A 153 -3.75 7.43 8.84
C GLU A 153 -4.26 6.09 9.40
N PRO A 154 -5.00 6.06 10.51
CA PRO A 154 -5.64 4.84 10.99
C PRO A 154 -6.55 4.30 9.88
N ALA A 155 -6.46 3.01 9.57
CA ALA A 155 -7.29 2.38 8.56
C ALA A 155 -8.74 2.81 8.73
N ALA A 156 -9.31 3.48 7.71
CA ALA A 156 -10.66 4.00 7.78
C ALA A 156 -11.57 2.87 8.29
N PRO A 157 -12.36 3.09 9.35
CA PRO A 157 -13.18 2.03 9.92
C PRO A 157 -14.04 1.48 8.80
N VAL A 158 -13.82 0.20 8.48
CA VAL A 158 -14.60 -0.51 7.46
C VAL A 158 -16.07 -0.29 7.83
N PRO A 159 -16.88 0.35 6.97
CA PRO A 159 -18.29 0.53 7.26
C PRO A 159 -18.86 -0.84 7.59
N GLU A 160 -19.39 -0.99 8.82
CA GLU A 160 -20.02 -2.24 9.22
C GLU A 160 -21.00 -2.63 8.11
N PRO A 161 -20.95 -3.89 7.61
CA PRO A 161 -21.74 -4.27 6.46
C PRO A 161 -23.20 -3.86 6.67
N THR A 162 -23.77 -3.11 5.73
CA THR A 162 -25.17 -2.64 5.75
C THR A 162 -26.16 -3.79 6.00
N THR A 163 -25.70 -5.04 5.85
CA THR A 163 -26.33 -6.28 6.31
C THR A 163 -26.76 -6.27 7.77
N MET A 164 -26.06 -5.64 8.72
CA MET A 164 -26.51 -5.53 10.12
C MET A 164 -27.76 -4.64 10.25
N LEU A 165 -27.75 -3.50 9.55
CA LEU A 165 -28.91 -2.63 9.44
C LEU A 165 -30.06 -3.32 8.70
N LEU A 166 -29.77 -4.06 7.62
CA LEU A 166 -30.75 -4.80 6.83
C LEU A 166 -31.37 -5.96 7.61
N LEU A 167 -30.57 -6.64 8.43
CA LEU A 167 -31.02 -7.69 9.34
C LEU A 167 -31.90 -7.10 10.46
N GLY A 168 -31.48 -5.99 11.08
CA GLY A 168 -32.26 -5.31 12.11
C GLY A 168 -33.60 -4.78 11.58
N THR A 169 -33.59 -4.13 10.41
CA THR A 169 -34.81 -3.61 9.77
C THR A 169 -35.70 -4.71 9.19
N GLY A 170 -35.11 -5.81 8.70
CA GLY A 170 -35.82 -7.01 8.27
C GLY A 170 -36.57 -7.70 9.41
N ILE A 171 -35.96 -7.84 10.58
CA ILE A 171 -36.61 -8.43 11.76
C ILE A 171 -37.71 -7.50 12.30
N ALA A 172 -37.46 -6.19 12.36
CA ALA A 172 -38.44 -5.22 12.85
C ALA A 172 -39.70 -5.14 11.98
N SER A 173 -39.53 -5.19 10.65
CA SER A 173 -40.66 -5.16 9.70
C SER A 173 -41.51 -6.45 9.78
N LEU A 174 -40.90 -7.62 9.91
CA LEU A 174 -41.62 -8.87 10.14
C LEU A 174 -42.41 -8.86 11.47
N ALA A 175 -41.82 -8.33 12.54
CA ALA A 175 -42.50 -8.22 13.83
C ALA A 175 -43.69 -7.25 13.79
N ALA A 176 -43.60 -6.16 13.02
CA ALA A 176 -44.70 -5.21 12.84
C ALA A 176 -45.88 -5.83 12.06
N ILE A 177 -45.59 -6.61 11.01
CA ILE A 177 -46.61 -7.32 10.22
C ILE A 177 -47.30 -8.40 11.06
N GLY A 178 -46.53 -9.19 11.83
CA GLY A 178 -47.10 -10.26 12.67
C GLY A 178 -48.12 -9.76 13.73
N ARG A 179 -47.98 -8.52 14.22
CA ARG A 179 -48.95 -7.92 15.16
C ARG A 179 -50.29 -7.57 14.50
N ARG A 180 -50.31 -7.31 13.19
CA ARG A 180 -51.54 -6.97 12.45
C ARG A 180 -52.43 -8.19 12.22
N TRP A 181 -51.86 -9.39 12.24
CA TRP A 181 -52.58 -10.66 11.97
C TRP A 181 -53.12 -11.32 13.25
N ARG A 182 -52.89 -10.73 14.43
CA ARG A 182 -53.44 -11.18 15.73
C ARG A 182 -54.64 -10.35 16.22
N LYS A 183 -55.26 -9.56 15.35
CA LYS A 183 -56.59 -8.97 15.54
C LYS A 183 -57.54 -9.56 14.51
#